data_AF-A0A948ISW2-F1
#
_entry.id   AF-A0A948ISW2-F1
#
_cell.length_a   1.000
_cell.length_b   1.000
_cell.length_c   1.000
_cell.angle_alpha   90.00
_cell.angle_beta   90.00
_cell.angle_gamma   90.00
#
_symmetry.space_group_name_H-M   'P 1'
#
loop_
_entity.id
_entity.type
_entity.pdbx_description
1 polymer ?
#
loop_
_entity_poly.entity_id
_entity_poly.type
_entity_poly.pdbx_seq_one_letter_code
_entity_poly.pdbx_strand_id
1 'polypeptide(L)'
;MPPAPAVLTPERIDAMLSRTAEICMAGVESAGEWLTAAPDIESFERAGRALQTLGRNLRQTMALKQRFDREQVAVAAAQRRMADDARQDAERAHGAAVWRHQTQVRRHFERVLWDEYEADDAQEIFEELDVRLGQFGGDDTFLQTPVETLIARLTDEFVVEPVEDDASDDAAPEPDPEDATPETTALPLAMADDATSGPDEVEPTDPVIDTAPEPPPDPILPPPRPPDPPPAPYTPPWERLPRGEAMPSGTGW
;
A
#
# COMPACT_ATOMS: atom_id res chain seq x y z
N MET A 1 3.58 -50.50 -5.59
CA MET A 1 3.41 -49.13 -5.04
C MET A 1 2.13 -48.56 -5.62
N PRO A 2 1.15 -48.15 -4.80
CA PRO A 2 -0.02 -47.43 -5.29
C PRO A 2 0.41 -46.04 -5.83
N PRO A 3 -0.21 -45.53 -6.91
CA PRO A 3 0.10 -44.20 -7.42
C PRO A 3 -0.29 -43.13 -6.38
N ALA A 4 0.52 -42.08 -6.29
CA ALA A 4 0.23 -40.94 -5.42
C ALA A 4 -1.16 -40.36 -5.77
N PRO A 5 -1.98 -39.98 -4.78
CA PRO A 5 -3.28 -39.40 -5.05
C PRO A 5 -3.12 -38.12 -5.88
N ALA A 6 -3.94 -37.99 -6.92
CA ALA A 6 -3.92 -36.81 -7.76
C ALA A 6 -4.25 -35.57 -6.91
N VAL A 7 -3.33 -34.61 -6.87
CA VAL A 7 -3.56 -33.31 -6.22
C VAL A 7 -4.69 -32.60 -6.97
N LEU A 8 -5.75 -32.22 -6.25
CA LEU A 8 -6.87 -31.47 -6.81
C LEU A 8 -6.46 -30.00 -6.87
N THR A 9 -6.29 -29.48 -8.09
CA THR A 9 -6.05 -28.04 -8.29
C THR A 9 -7.34 -27.25 -8.01
N PRO A 10 -7.25 -25.96 -7.65
CA PRO A 10 -8.42 -25.11 -7.43
C PRO A 10 -9.39 -25.12 -8.62
N GLU A 11 -8.89 -25.10 -9.85
CA GLU A 11 -9.68 -25.13 -11.08
C GLU A 11 -10.43 -26.45 -11.23
N ARG A 12 -9.80 -27.57 -10.83
CA ARG A 12 -10.44 -28.88 -10.86
C ARG A 12 -11.55 -28.99 -9.81
N ILE A 13 -11.34 -28.44 -8.62
CA ILE A 13 -12.36 -28.40 -7.56
C ILE A 13 -13.56 -27.57 -8.03
N ASP A 14 -13.30 -26.38 -8.60
CA ASP A 14 -14.37 -25.52 -9.11
C ASP A 14 -15.18 -26.19 -10.23
N ALA A 15 -14.49 -26.82 -11.19
CA ALA A 15 -15.13 -27.56 -12.27
C ALA A 15 -15.99 -28.73 -11.74
N MET A 16 -15.50 -29.44 -10.72
CA MET A 16 -16.25 -30.53 -10.08
C MET A 16 -17.50 -30.02 -9.37
N LEU A 17 -17.42 -28.90 -8.64
CA LEU A 17 -18.56 -28.31 -7.94
C LEU A 17 -19.59 -27.76 -8.93
N SER A 18 -19.16 -27.07 -9.98
CA SER A 18 -20.03 -26.57 -11.06
C SER A 18 -20.77 -27.71 -11.74
N ARG A 19 -20.05 -28.76 -12.16
CA ARG A 19 -20.65 -29.94 -12.79
C ARG A 19 -21.62 -30.66 -11.86
N THR A 20 -21.31 -30.74 -10.57
CA THR A 20 -22.21 -31.36 -9.58
C THR A 20 -23.48 -30.54 -9.41
N ALA A 21 -23.37 -29.20 -9.38
CA ALA A 21 -24.54 -28.31 -9.31
C ALA A 21 -25.44 -28.45 -10.54
N GLU A 22 -24.87 -28.52 -11.75
CA GLU A 22 -25.60 -28.77 -13.00
C GLU A 22 -26.35 -30.11 -12.96
N ILE A 23 -25.69 -31.19 -12.55
CA ILE A 23 -26.32 -32.52 -12.42
C ILE A 23 -27.46 -32.48 -11.39
N CYS A 24 -27.26 -31.82 -10.25
CA CYS A 24 -28.31 -31.68 -9.24
C CYS A 24 -29.48 -30.85 -9.75
N MET A 25 -29.24 -29.79 -10.53
CA MET A 25 -30.28 -28.96 -11.12
C MET A 25 -31.13 -29.75 -12.12
N ALA A 26 -30.49 -30.45 -13.06
CA ALA A 26 -31.20 -31.35 -13.99
C ALA A 26 -32.01 -32.42 -13.26
N GLY A 27 -31.45 -32.99 -12.18
CA GLY A 27 -32.17 -33.94 -11.34
C GLY A 27 -33.40 -33.33 -10.63
N VAL A 28 -33.30 -32.10 -10.14
CA VAL A 28 -34.43 -31.36 -9.54
C VAL A 28 -35.52 -31.11 -10.57
N GLU A 29 -35.17 -30.72 -11.78
CA GLU A 29 -36.10 -30.51 -12.89
C GLU A 29 -36.85 -31.80 -13.24
N SER A 30 -36.12 -32.90 -13.49
CA SER A 30 -36.74 -34.20 -13.79
C SER A 30 -37.62 -34.73 -12.65
N ALA A 31 -37.20 -34.55 -11.39
CA ALA A 31 -38.03 -34.94 -10.25
C ALA A 31 -39.30 -34.09 -10.12
N GLY A 32 -39.24 -32.81 -10.51
CA GLY A 32 -40.40 -31.93 -10.61
C GLY A 32 -41.39 -32.39 -11.68
N GLU A 33 -40.89 -32.78 -12.86
CA GLU A 33 -41.70 -33.36 -13.93
C GLU A 33 -42.36 -34.68 -13.50
N TRP A 34 -41.64 -35.57 -12.81
CA TRP A 34 -42.22 -36.80 -12.29
C TRP A 34 -43.29 -36.55 -11.24
N LEU A 35 -43.10 -35.52 -10.40
CA LEU A 35 -44.07 -35.13 -9.38
C LEU A 35 -45.37 -34.63 -10.01
N THR A 36 -45.30 -33.83 -11.07
CA THR A 36 -46.49 -33.31 -11.77
C THR A 36 -47.20 -34.38 -12.60
N ALA A 37 -46.46 -35.38 -13.09
CA ALA A 37 -47.00 -36.49 -13.87
C ALA A 37 -47.50 -37.69 -13.02
N ALA A 38 -47.40 -37.63 -11.69
CA ALA A 38 -47.72 -38.76 -10.81
C ALA A 38 -49.22 -39.12 -10.86
N PRO A 39 -49.58 -40.38 -11.18
CA PRO A 39 -50.99 -40.78 -11.32
C PRO A 39 -51.68 -41.12 -9.99
N ASP A 40 -50.91 -41.34 -8.92
CA ASP A 40 -51.38 -41.78 -7.62
C ASP A 40 -50.56 -41.16 -6.47
N ILE A 41 -51.09 -41.25 -5.25
CA ILE A 41 -50.51 -40.64 -4.04
C ILE A 41 -49.13 -41.22 -3.72
N GLU A 42 -48.91 -42.53 -3.91
CA GLU A 42 -47.63 -43.17 -3.58
C GLU A 42 -46.52 -42.71 -4.53
N SER A 43 -46.82 -42.66 -5.83
CA SER A 43 -45.91 -42.12 -6.85
C SER A 43 -45.58 -40.64 -6.60
N PHE A 44 -46.58 -39.85 -6.19
CA PHE A 44 -46.40 -38.45 -5.81
C PHE A 44 -45.48 -38.31 -4.59
N GLU A 45 -45.71 -39.08 -3.53
CA GLU A 45 -44.86 -39.04 -2.33
C GLU A 45 -43.40 -39.43 -2.63
N ARG A 46 -43.19 -40.45 -3.46
CA ARG A 46 -41.85 -40.89 -3.87
C ARG A 46 -41.12 -39.81 -4.67
N ALA A 47 -41.79 -39.21 -5.66
CA ALA A 47 -41.23 -38.11 -6.44
C ALA A 47 -40.95 -36.88 -5.54
N GLY A 48 -41.83 -36.59 -4.58
CA GLY A 48 -41.67 -35.50 -3.63
C GLY A 48 -40.42 -35.68 -2.74
N ARG A 49 -40.17 -36.89 -2.22
CA ARG A 49 -38.96 -37.19 -1.44
C ARG A 49 -37.69 -37.08 -2.28
N ALA A 50 -37.73 -37.53 -3.54
CA ALA A 50 -36.60 -37.41 -4.46
C ALA A 50 -36.29 -35.93 -4.73
N LEU A 51 -37.31 -35.12 -5.04
CA LEU A 51 -37.19 -33.69 -5.27
C LEU A 51 -36.61 -32.97 -4.04
N GLN A 52 -37.10 -33.27 -2.84
CA GLN A 52 -36.58 -32.68 -1.60
C GLN A 52 -35.11 -33.04 -1.35
N THR A 53 -34.73 -34.30 -1.60
CA THR A 53 -33.35 -34.77 -1.43
C THR A 53 -32.41 -34.08 -2.41
N LEU A 54 -32.77 -34.03 -3.70
CA LEU A 54 -31.98 -33.37 -4.73
C LEU A 54 -31.88 -31.86 -4.49
N GLY A 55 -32.98 -31.22 -4.07
CA GLY A 55 -32.99 -29.80 -3.71
C GLY A 55 -32.12 -29.48 -2.48
N ARG A 56 -32.02 -30.40 -1.52
CA ARG A 56 -31.06 -30.25 -0.41
C ARG A 56 -29.62 -30.37 -0.90
N ASN A 57 -29.31 -31.37 -1.72
CA ASN A 57 -27.97 -31.58 -2.28
C ASN A 57 -27.53 -30.38 -3.13
N LEU A 58 -28.40 -29.86 -4.00
CA LEU A 58 -28.12 -28.66 -4.79
C LEU A 58 -27.75 -27.46 -3.92
N ARG A 59 -28.54 -27.18 -2.87
CA ARG A 59 -28.25 -26.08 -1.94
C ARG A 59 -26.91 -26.26 -1.23
N GLN A 60 -26.58 -27.49 -0.83
CA GLN A 60 -25.29 -27.79 -0.21
C GLN A 60 -24.12 -27.56 -1.18
N THR A 61 -24.22 -28.04 -2.42
CA THR A 61 -23.18 -27.84 -3.45
C THR A 61 -23.00 -26.35 -3.78
N MET A 62 -24.09 -25.59 -3.92
CA MET A 62 -24.03 -24.15 -4.15
C MET A 62 -23.37 -23.41 -2.98
N ALA A 63 -23.69 -23.77 -1.74
CA ALA A 63 -23.06 -23.17 -0.56
C ALA A 63 -21.56 -23.46 -0.51
N LEU A 64 -21.15 -24.69 -0.87
CA LEU A 64 -19.72 -25.05 -0.95
C LEU A 64 -19.00 -24.26 -2.04
N LYS A 65 -19.60 -24.12 -3.24
CA LYS A 65 -19.03 -23.32 -4.33
C LYS A 65 -18.86 -21.86 -3.91
N GLN A 66 -19.90 -21.23 -3.35
CA GLN A 66 -19.81 -19.85 -2.88
C GLN A 66 -18.73 -19.66 -1.81
N ARG A 67 -18.56 -20.63 -0.92
CA ARG A 67 -17.48 -20.59 0.08
C ARG A 67 -16.11 -20.69 -0.59
N PHE A 68 -15.95 -21.62 -1.53
CA PHE A 68 -14.72 -21.78 -2.31
C PHE A 68 -14.36 -20.48 -3.06
N ASP A 69 -15.33 -19.85 -3.72
CA ASP A 69 -15.12 -18.59 -4.44
C ASP A 69 -14.64 -17.47 -3.50
N ARG A 70 -15.21 -17.35 -2.30
CA ARG A 70 -14.75 -16.38 -1.28
C ARG A 70 -13.34 -16.68 -0.79
N GLU A 71 -13.01 -17.95 -0.59
CA GLU A 71 -11.66 -18.38 -0.20
C GLU A 71 -10.64 -18.03 -1.29
N GLN A 72 -10.98 -18.25 -2.57
CA GLN A 72 -10.11 -17.88 -3.70
C GLN A 72 -9.88 -16.36 -3.79
N VAL A 73 -10.92 -15.55 -3.59
CA VAL A 73 -10.78 -14.09 -3.52
C VAL A 73 -9.90 -13.66 -2.34
N ALA A 74 -10.07 -14.29 -1.17
CA ALA A 74 -9.25 -14.00 0.01
C ALA A 74 -7.78 -14.37 -0.20
N VAL A 75 -7.49 -15.52 -0.83
CA VAL A 75 -6.12 -15.94 -1.18
C VAL A 75 -5.49 -14.96 -2.15
N ALA A 76 -6.20 -14.56 -3.21
CA ALA A 76 -5.68 -13.59 -4.18
C ALA A 76 -5.41 -12.22 -3.52
N ALA A 77 -6.29 -11.76 -2.63
CA ALA A 77 -6.09 -10.53 -1.88
C ALA A 77 -4.87 -10.60 -0.95
N ALA A 78 -4.67 -11.73 -0.27
CA ALA A 78 -3.50 -11.95 0.59
C ALA A 78 -2.19 -11.95 -0.23
N GLN A 79 -2.18 -12.58 -1.40
CA GLN A 79 -1.02 -12.58 -2.31
C GLN A 79 -0.66 -11.17 -2.79
N ARG A 80 -1.66 -10.35 -3.14
CA ARG A 80 -1.43 -8.95 -3.52
C ARG A 80 -0.81 -8.15 -2.39
N ARG A 81 -1.35 -8.27 -1.17
CA ARG A 81 -0.79 -7.62 0.02
C ARG A 81 0.67 -8.02 0.26
N MET A 82 0.97 -9.32 0.19
CA MET A 82 2.35 -9.80 0.34
C MET A 82 3.29 -9.23 -0.73
N ALA A 83 2.82 -9.08 -1.98
CA ALA A 83 3.61 -8.48 -3.05
C ALA A 83 3.83 -6.97 -2.84
N ASP A 84 2.80 -6.24 -2.40
CA ASP A 84 2.89 -4.82 -2.08
C ASP A 84 3.83 -4.57 -0.89
N ASP A 85 3.71 -5.37 0.17
CA ASP A 85 4.59 -5.33 1.34
C ASP A 85 6.05 -5.60 0.93
N ALA A 86 6.29 -6.61 0.09
CA ALA A 86 7.63 -6.91 -0.42
C ALA A 86 8.21 -5.77 -1.27
N ARG A 87 7.37 -5.07 -2.06
CA ARG A 87 7.80 -3.90 -2.83
C ARG A 87 8.19 -2.74 -1.91
N GLN A 88 7.36 -2.45 -0.90
CA GLN A 88 7.65 -1.41 0.08
C GLN A 88 8.92 -1.72 0.89
N ASP A 89 9.14 -2.99 1.25
CA ASP A 89 10.36 -3.44 1.93
C ASP A 89 11.60 -3.22 1.06
N ALA A 90 11.51 -3.53 -0.24
CA ALA A 90 12.59 -3.29 -1.19
C ALA A 90 12.88 -1.79 -1.38
N GLU A 91 11.85 -0.96 -1.52
CA GLU A 91 11.97 0.50 -1.61
C GLU A 91 12.64 1.09 -0.35
N ARG A 92 12.22 0.64 0.85
CA ARG A 92 12.83 1.06 2.13
C ARG A 92 14.29 0.63 2.23
N ALA A 93 14.60 -0.60 1.83
CA ALA A 93 15.96 -1.11 1.83
C ALA A 93 16.86 -0.33 0.85
N HIS A 94 16.34 0.02 -0.33
CA HIS A 94 17.02 0.85 -1.31
C HIS A 94 17.30 2.25 -0.76
N GLY A 95 16.28 2.94 -0.22
CA GLY A 95 16.45 4.26 0.39
C GLY A 95 17.47 4.26 1.53
N ALA A 96 17.45 3.24 2.39
CA ALA A 96 18.43 3.07 3.45
C ALA A 96 19.86 2.79 2.94
N ALA A 97 20.00 2.18 1.76
CA ALA A 97 21.30 2.00 1.11
C ALA A 97 21.82 3.33 0.53
N VAL A 98 20.96 4.07 -0.19
CA VAL A 98 21.29 5.40 -0.75
C VAL A 98 21.73 6.35 0.36
N TRP A 99 20.96 6.46 1.44
CA TRP A 99 21.28 7.33 2.57
C TRP A 99 22.63 6.98 3.22
N ARG A 100 22.91 5.69 3.42
CA ARG A 100 24.21 5.25 3.96
C ARG A 100 25.36 5.61 3.02
N HIS A 101 25.16 5.48 1.72
CA HIS A 101 26.16 5.80 0.70
C HIS A 101 26.47 7.30 0.68
N GLN A 102 25.43 8.15 0.63
CA GLN A 102 25.55 9.61 0.72
C GLN A 102 26.24 10.04 2.01
N THR A 103 25.86 9.45 3.15
CA THR A 103 26.48 9.75 4.46
C THR A 103 27.98 9.45 4.47
N GLN A 104 28.43 8.40 3.77
CA GLN A 104 29.86 8.07 3.69
C GLN A 104 30.63 9.10 2.87
N VAL A 105 30.08 9.53 1.72
CA VAL A 105 30.68 10.59 0.89
C VAL A 105 30.72 11.90 1.66
N ARG A 106 29.59 12.32 2.25
CA ARG A 106 29.50 13.54 3.05
C ARG A 106 30.51 13.58 4.18
N ARG A 107 30.64 12.49 4.95
CA ARG A 107 31.65 12.37 6.03
C ARG A 107 33.09 12.48 5.54
N HIS A 108 33.36 12.19 4.27
CA HIS A 108 34.68 12.40 3.69
C HIS A 108 34.93 13.90 3.48
N PHE A 109 34.01 14.60 2.80
CA PHE A 109 34.08 16.05 2.59
C PHE A 109 34.07 16.84 3.91
N GLU A 110 33.28 16.43 4.90
CA GLU A 110 33.30 17.00 6.27
C GLU A 110 34.69 17.00 6.90
N ARG A 111 35.54 16.03 6.60
CA ARG A 111 36.92 16.01 7.13
C ARG A 111 37.87 16.88 6.33
N VAL A 112 37.72 16.92 5.01
CA VAL A 112 38.63 17.65 4.11
C VAL A 112 38.36 19.15 4.18
N LEU A 113 37.09 19.57 4.05
CA LEU A 113 36.72 20.99 4.00
C LEU A 113 37.02 21.71 5.31
N TRP A 114 36.88 21.03 6.46
CA TRP A 114 37.16 21.62 7.77
C TRP A 114 38.65 21.92 7.99
N ASP A 115 39.54 21.24 7.26
CA ASP A 115 40.98 21.46 7.33
C ASP A 115 41.44 22.56 6.35
N GLU A 116 40.66 22.85 5.29
CA GLU A 116 41.09 23.70 4.15
C GLU A 116 40.35 25.05 4.04
N TYR A 117 39.11 25.17 4.52
CA TYR A 117 38.24 26.35 4.29
C TYR A 117 37.78 27.03 5.58
N GLU A 118 37.41 28.31 5.50
CA GLU A 118 36.71 29.01 6.58
C GLU A 118 35.28 28.49 6.75
N ALA A 119 34.71 28.69 7.95
CA ALA A 119 33.43 28.06 8.33
C ALA A 119 32.25 28.46 7.43
N ASP A 120 32.22 29.70 6.94
CA ASP A 120 31.14 30.21 6.12
C ASP A 120 31.22 29.64 4.69
N ASP A 121 32.42 29.61 4.08
CA ASP A 121 32.65 29.04 2.74
C ASP A 121 32.41 27.53 2.71
N ALA A 122 32.83 26.82 3.77
CA ALA A 122 32.61 25.38 3.89
C ALA A 122 31.12 25.02 3.89
N GLN A 123 30.28 25.85 4.49
CA GLN A 123 28.83 25.62 4.59
C GLN A 123 28.15 25.70 3.21
N GLU A 124 28.51 26.69 2.38
CA GLU A 124 27.97 26.82 1.02
C GLU A 124 28.31 25.60 0.16
N ILE A 125 29.56 25.11 0.25
CA ILE A 125 30.00 23.90 -0.44
C ILE A 125 29.21 22.66 0.04
N PHE A 126 28.91 22.55 1.34
CA PHE A 126 28.10 21.43 1.85
C PHE A 126 26.66 21.44 1.31
N GLU A 127 26.06 22.61 1.18
CA GLU A 127 24.70 22.75 0.64
C GLU A 127 24.66 22.31 -0.83
N GLU A 128 25.64 22.74 -1.64
CA GLU A 128 25.75 22.28 -3.02
C GLU A 128 26.05 20.76 -3.10
N LEU A 129 26.94 20.25 -2.25
CA LEU A 129 27.26 18.82 -2.18
C LEU A 129 26.01 17.98 -1.85
N ASP A 130 25.20 18.39 -0.87
CA ASP A 130 23.97 17.70 -0.48
C ASP A 130 22.96 17.69 -1.66
N VAL A 131 22.84 18.79 -2.41
CA VAL A 131 22.01 18.86 -3.64
C VAL A 131 22.51 17.86 -4.69
N ARG A 132 23.82 17.83 -4.96
CA ARG A 132 24.43 16.92 -5.96
C ARG A 132 24.29 15.46 -5.54
N LEU A 133 24.53 15.14 -4.27
CA LEU A 133 24.31 13.80 -3.72
C LEU A 133 22.86 13.37 -3.81
N GLY A 134 21.92 14.30 -3.62
CA GLY A 134 20.49 14.07 -3.84
C GLY A 134 20.16 13.71 -5.29
N GLN A 135 20.74 14.41 -6.26
CA GLN A 135 20.58 14.12 -7.69
C GLN A 135 21.16 12.75 -8.05
N PHE A 136 22.38 12.43 -7.59
CA PHE A 136 22.98 11.12 -7.81
C PHE A 136 22.18 9.99 -7.17
N GLY A 137 21.58 10.21 -5.99
CA GLY A 137 20.75 9.21 -5.32
C GLY A 137 19.54 8.75 -6.15
N GLY A 138 19.13 9.50 -7.17
CA GLY A 138 18.10 9.12 -8.13
C GLY A 138 18.57 8.25 -9.31
N ASP A 139 19.89 8.06 -9.48
CA ASP A 139 20.46 7.24 -10.55
C ASP A 139 20.56 5.76 -10.14
N ASP A 140 20.06 4.85 -11.00
CA ASP A 140 20.11 3.39 -10.80
C ASP A 140 21.55 2.84 -10.64
N THR A 141 22.54 3.56 -11.15
CA THR A 141 23.96 3.20 -11.07
C THR A 141 24.67 3.75 -9.83
N PHE A 142 24.02 4.61 -9.04
CA PHE A 142 24.62 5.25 -7.88
C PHE A 142 25.17 4.25 -6.87
N LEU A 143 24.35 3.28 -6.47
CA LEU A 143 24.75 2.23 -5.52
C LEU A 143 25.78 1.24 -6.10
N GLN A 144 25.96 1.22 -7.42
CA GLN A 144 26.94 0.38 -8.10
C GLN A 144 28.29 1.08 -8.21
N THR A 145 28.30 2.41 -8.12
CA THR A 145 29.50 3.22 -8.20
C THR A 145 30.20 3.19 -6.84
N PRO A 146 31.48 2.78 -6.76
CA PRO A 146 32.22 2.81 -5.51
C PRO A 146 32.25 4.21 -4.90
N VAL A 147 32.17 4.29 -3.57
CA VAL A 147 32.19 5.54 -2.81
C VAL A 147 33.42 6.39 -3.18
N GLU A 148 34.57 5.77 -3.36
CA GLU A 148 35.83 6.43 -3.71
C GLU A 148 35.79 7.05 -5.10
N THR A 149 35.11 6.41 -6.06
CA THR A 149 34.92 6.96 -7.41
C THR A 149 34.01 8.18 -7.38
N LEU A 150 32.94 8.13 -6.57
CA LEU A 150 32.06 9.28 -6.36
C LEU A 150 32.79 10.42 -5.66
N ILE A 151 33.57 10.13 -4.62
CA ILE A 151 34.42 11.13 -3.96
C ILE A 151 35.37 11.77 -4.98
N ALA A 152 36.15 10.98 -5.73
CA ALA A 152 37.10 11.52 -6.69
C ALA A 152 36.43 12.41 -7.75
N ARG A 153 35.26 11.99 -8.25
CA ARG A 153 34.46 12.76 -9.21
C ARG A 153 33.96 14.08 -8.61
N LEU A 154 33.42 14.04 -7.39
CA LEU A 154 32.92 15.23 -6.70
C LEU A 154 34.08 16.15 -6.33
N THR A 155 35.23 15.61 -5.92
CA THR A 155 36.42 16.43 -5.64
C THR A 155 36.85 17.16 -6.90
N ASP A 156 36.93 16.50 -8.06
CA ASP A 156 37.23 17.14 -9.36
C ASP A 156 36.24 18.25 -9.72
N GLU A 157 34.95 18.07 -9.40
CA GLU A 157 33.90 19.05 -9.63
C GLU A 157 33.96 20.25 -8.66
N PHE A 158 34.34 20.01 -7.41
CA PHE A 158 34.42 21.03 -6.35
C PHE A 158 35.83 21.60 -6.15
N VAL A 159 36.84 21.20 -6.95
CA VAL A 159 38.10 21.95 -7.00
C VAL A 159 37.77 23.31 -7.59
N VAL A 160 37.51 24.27 -6.70
CA VAL A 160 37.45 25.69 -7.03
C VAL A 160 38.80 25.99 -7.66
N GLU A 161 38.82 26.24 -8.98
CA GLU A 161 40.01 26.78 -9.64
C GLU A 161 40.48 27.93 -8.75
N PRO A 162 41.75 27.93 -8.31
CA PRO A 162 42.24 29.00 -7.45
C PRO A 162 41.87 30.27 -8.16
N VAL A 163 41.00 31.08 -7.55
CA VAL A 163 40.64 32.38 -8.09
C VAL A 163 42.00 33.04 -8.27
N GLU A 164 42.49 33.12 -9.51
CA GLU A 164 43.70 33.86 -9.79
C GLU A 164 43.32 35.25 -9.32
N ASP A 165 43.87 35.65 -8.16
CA ASP A 165 43.69 36.98 -7.60
C ASP A 165 43.84 37.92 -8.78
N ASP A 166 42.70 38.42 -9.26
CA ASP A 166 42.63 39.26 -10.44
C ASP A 166 43.17 40.59 -9.93
N ALA A 167 44.50 40.63 -9.89
CA ALA A 167 45.32 41.65 -9.30
C ALA A 167 45.28 42.84 -10.24
N SER A 168 44.12 43.45 -10.45
CA SER A 168 43.88 44.75 -11.06
C SER A 168 42.37 45.01 -11.15
N ASP A 169 41.78 45.66 -10.15
CA ASP A 169 41.32 47.03 -10.39
C ASP A 169 41.17 47.76 -9.05
N ASP A 170 42.29 48.34 -8.61
CA ASP A 170 42.34 49.44 -7.64
C ASP A 170 41.76 50.69 -8.32
N ALA A 171 40.48 50.63 -8.69
CA ALA A 171 39.71 51.78 -9.15
C ALA A 171 39.11 52.45 -7.91
N ALA A 172 39.76 53.55 -7.54
CA ALA A 172 39.44 54.40 -6.40
C ALA A 172 37.93 54.65 -6.19
N PRO A 173 37.46 54.67 -4.93
CA PRO A 173 36.09 55.04 -4.62
C PRO A 173 35.90 56.54 -4.84
N GLU A 174 35.08 56.93 -5.82
CA GLU A 174 34.51 58.27 -5.84
C GLU A 174 33.48 58.40 -4.71
N PRO A 175 33.60 59.41 -3.82
CA PRO A 175 32.58 59.71 -2.84
C PRO A 175 31.48 60.54 -3.51
N ASP A 176 30.25 60.04 -3.55
CA ASP A 176 29.08 60.87 -3.86
C ASP A 176 28.11 60.92 -2.67
N PRO A 177 27.50 62.09 -2.40
CA PRO A 177 26.89 62.43 -1.13
C PRO A 177 25.43 61.98 -1.01
N GLU A 178 25.02 61.87 0.25
CA GLU A 178 23.67 62.04 0.81
C GLU A 178 22.58 62.52 -0.18
N ASP A 179 21.47 61.78 -0.30
CA ASP A 179 20.15 62.24 0.18
C ASP A 179 19.01 61.19 -0.03
N ALA A 180 17.97 61.31 0.80
CA ALA A 180 16.56 60.98 0.56
C ALA A 180 16.01 59.53 0.78
N THR A 181 15.63 59.28 2.05
CA THR A 181 14.32 58.78 2.54
C THR A 181 13.78 57.37 2.21
N PRO A 182 12.99 56.77 3.14
CA PRO A 182 12.44 55.42 3.01
C PRO A 182 11.05 55.44 2.34
N GLU A 183 10.87 54.70 1.25
CA GLU A 183 9.55 54.48 0.65
C GLU A 183 9.20 52.98 0.60
N THR A 184 8.30 52.62 1.50
CA THR A 184 7.57 51.34 1.53
C THR A 184 6.75 51.20 0.25
N THR A 185 7.16 50.28 -0.63
CA THR A 185 6.32 49.87 -1.78
C THR A 185 6.05 48.37 -1.69
N ALA A 186 4.79 48.05 -1.41
CA ALA A 186 4.23 46.71 -1.44
C ALA A 186 4.39 46.11 -2.84
N LEU A 187 4.84 44.85 -2.89
CA LEU A 187 4.86 44.07 -4.13
C LEU A 187 3.44 43.76 -4.60
N PRO A 188 3.11 44.00 -5.88
CA PRO A 188 1.89 43.50 -6.49
C PRO A 188 2.01 41.99 -6.74
N LEU A 189 0.96 41.28 -6.36
CA LEU A 189 0.70 39.89 -6.71
C LEU A 189 0.58 39.80 -8.25
N ALA A 190 1.68 39.43 -8.92
CA ALA A 190 1.69 39.25 -10.36
C ALA A 190 0.97 37.94 -10.72
N MET A 191 -0.21 38.12 -11.30
CA MET A 191 -0.88 37.10 -12.11
C MET A 191 0.00 36.81 -13.32
N ALA A 192 0.45 35.57 -13.47
CA ALA A 192 0.94 35.05 -14.73
C ALA A 192 -0.21 34.26 -15.38
N ASP A 193 -0.91 34.95 -16.28
CA ASP A 193 -1.61 34.35 -17.41
C ASP A 193 -0.62 33.49 -18.20
N ASP A 194 -0.78 32.16 -18.14
CA ASP A 194 -0.26 31.27 -19.18
C ASP A 194 -1.44 30.83 -20.06
N ALA A 195 -1.63 31.59 -21.14
CA ALA A 195 -2.61 31.33 -22.18
C ALA A 195 -2.14 30.15 -23.05
N THR A 196 -2.44 28.93 -22.62
CA THR A 196 -2.49 27.79 -23.53
C THR A 196 -3.86 27.73 -24.18
N SER A 197 -3.98 28.25 -25.40
CA SER A 197 -5.12 28.03 -26.29
C SER A 197 -5.31 26.53 -26.56
N GLY A 198 -6.23 25.91 -25.81
CA GLY A 198 -6.85 24.63 -26.15
C GLY A 198 -8.11 24.83 -27.00
N PRO A 199 -8.48 23.86 -27.86
CA PRO A 199 -9.63 23.97 -28.74
C PRO A 199 -10.95 23.92 -27.95
N ASP A 200 -11.81 24.92 -28.17
CA ASP A 200 -13.26 24.97 -27.96
C ASP A 200 -13.86 23.72 -27.28
N GLU A 201 -13.75 23.67 -25.96
CA GLU A 201 -14.44 22.69 -25.12
C GLU A 201 -15.79 23.27 -24.77
N VAL A 202 -16.84 22.67 -25.33
CA VAL A 202 -18.25 23.01 -25.10
C VAL A 202 -18.49 22.95 -23.58
N GLU A 203 -18.67 24.11 -22.94
CA GLU A 203 -19.04 24.21 -21.52
C GLU A 203 -20.27 23.30 -21.25
N PRO A 204 -20.13 22.22 -20.47
CA PRO A 204 -21.30 21.58 -19.91
C PRO A 204 -21.90 22.58 -18.93
N THR A 205 -23.09 23.08 -19.26
CA THR A 205 -23.90 23.88 -18.34
C THR A 205 -24.14 23.05 -17.09
N ASP A 206 -23.38 23.34 -16.03
CA ASP A 206 -23.57 22.69 -14.74
C ASP A 206 -25.02 22.95 -14.29
N PRO A 207 -25.79 21.89 -13.98
CA PRO A 207 -27.12 22.08 -13.44
C PRO A 207 -26.98 22.86 -12.15
N VAL A 208 -27.73 23.94 -12.02
CA VAL A 208 -27.93 24.65 -10.75
C VAL A 208 -28.46 23.64 -9.75
N ILE A 209 -27.56 23.05 -8.95
CA ILE A 209 -27.92 22.20 -7.83
C ILE A 209 -28.49 23.16 -6.79
N ASP A 210 -29.81 23.12 -6.65
CA ASP A 210 -30.55 23.69 -5.54
C ASP A 210 -29.93 23.14 -4.24
N THR A 211 -29.06 23.94 -3.61
CA THR A 211 -28.30 23.57 -2.43
C THR A 211 -29.30 23.36 -1.29
N ALA A 212 -29.72 22.10 -1.12
CA ALA A 212 -30.50 21.67 0.01
C ALA A 212 -29.83 22.19 1.31
N PRO A 213 -30.62 22.69 2.28
CA PRO A 213 -30.10 23.25 3.51
C PRO A 213 -29.15 22.25 4.15
N GLU A 214 -27.96 22.75 4.48
CA GLU A 214 -26.86 21.99 5.09
C GLU A 214 -27.41 21.14 6.24
N PRO A 215 -27.25 19.80 6.20
CA PRO A 215 -27.73 18.95 7.27
C PRO A 215 -27.07 19.38 8.58
N PRO A 216 -27.79 19.33 9.72
CA PRO A 216 -27.21 19.68 11.01
C PRO A 216 -25.95 18.84 11.24
N PRO A 217 -24.92 19.42 11.90
CA PRO A 217 -23.67 18.72 12.16
C PRO A 217 -23.97 17.40 12.86
N ASP A 218 -23.37 16.32 12.36
CA ASP A 218 -23.58 14.99 12.89
C ASP A 218 -23.30 14.99 14.41
N PRO A 219 -24.18 14.35 15.21
CA PRO A 219 -23.96 14.26 16.64
C PRO A 219 -22.59 13.63 16.88
N ILE A 220 -21.76 14.33 17.66
CA ILE A 220 -20.42 13.87 18.05
C ILE A 220 -20.56 12.46 18.63
N LEU A 221 -20.22 11.46 17.83
CA LEU A 221 -20.27 10.07 18.26
C LEU A 221 -19.23 9.92 19.37
N PRO A 222 -19.59 9.30 20.51
CA PRO A 222 -18.61 8.98 21.53
C PRO A 222 -17.48 8.15 20.88
N PRO A 223 -16.23 8.34 21.34
CA PRO A 223 -15.10 7.61 20.78
C PRO A 223 -15.40 6.11 20.76
N PRO A 224 -15.00 5.39 19.69
CA PRO A 224 -15.27 3.98 19.57
C PRO A 224 -14.73 3.27 20.81
N ARG A 225 -15.57 2.41 21.42
CA ARG A 225 -15.12 1.58 22.54
C ARG A 225 -13.91 0.76 22.05
N PRO A 226 -12.85 0.64 22.87
CA PRO A 226 -11.75 -0.26 22.55
C PRO A 226 -12.32 -1.66 22.27
N PRO A 227 -11.76 -2.39 21.29
CA PRO A 227 -12.23 -3.73 20.97
C PRO A 227 -12.18 -4.60 22.23
N ASP A 228 -13.25 -5.37 22.47
CA ASP A 228 -13.27 -6.31 23.57
C ASP A 228 -12.04 -7.24 23.46
N PRO A 229 -11.33 -7.51 24.57
CA PRO A 229 -10.21 -8.43 24.53
C PRO A 229 -10.71 -9.79 24.01
N PRO A 230 -9.91 -10.49 23.18
CA PRO A 230 -10.31 -11.80 22.69
C PRO A 230 -10.67 -12.70 23.88
N PRO A 231 -11.69 -13.56 23.75
CA PRO A 231 -12.05 -14.48 24.83
C PRO A 231 -10.81 -15.27 25.24
N ALA A 232 -10.53 -15.31 26.54
CA ALA A 232 -9.41 -16.09 27.05
C ALA A 232 -9.50 -17.52 26.50
N PRO A 233 -8.38 -18.11 26.02
CA PRO A 233 -8.40 -19.47 25.51
C PRO A 233 -9.02 -20.39 26.55
N TYR A 234 -9.88 -21.31 26.11
CA TYR A 234 -10.51 -22.28 27.00
C TYR A 234 -9.42 -23.15 27.63
N THR A 235 -9.04 -22.82 28.86
CA THR A 235 -8.21 -23.70 29.69
C THR A 235 -9.15 -24.69 30.36
N PRO A 236 -9.11 -25.98 29.99
CA PRO A 236 -9.93 -26.99 30.61
C PRO A 236 -9.67 -27.06 32.12
N PRO A 237 -10.67 -27.42 32.93
CA PRO A 237 -10.60 -27.32 34.39
C PRO A 237 -9.46 -28.14 35.01
N TRP A 238 -9.00 -29.22 34.39
CA TRP A 238 -7.88 -30.03 34.88
C TRP A 238 -6.51 -29.35 34.71
N GLU A 239 -6.35 -28.43 33.77
CA GLU A 239 -5.11 -27.64 33.58
C GLU A 239 -5.03 -26.45 34.56
N ARG A 240 -6.16 -26.07 35.17
CA ARG A 240 -6.21 -25.03 36.20
C ARG A 240 -5.79 -25.54 37.58
N LEU A 241 -5.63 -26.85 37.75
CA LEU A 241 -5.24 -27.44 39.01
C LEU A 241 -3.73 -27.25 39.26
N PRO A 242 -3.32 -26.88 40.48
CA PRO A 242 -1.92 -26.88 40.87
C PRO A 242 -1.29 -28.25 40.63
N ARG A 243 -0.02 -28.27 40.20
CA ARG A 243 0.75 -29.52 40.04
C ARG A 243 0.72 -30.32 41.35
N GLY A 244 -0.02 -31.43 41.36
CA GLY A 244 -0.15 -32.34 42.50
C GLY A 244 -1.55 -32.47 43.10
N GLU A 245 -2.52 -31.63 42.70
CA GLU A 245 -3.92 -31.81 43.10
C GLU A 245 -4.66 -32.69 42.10
N ALA A 246 -5.19 -33.83 42.58
CA ALA A 246 -6.09 -34.67 41.81
C ALA A 246 -7.50 -34.06 41.81
N MET A 247 -8.20 -34.18 40.68
CA MET A 247 -9.64 -33.86 40.62
C MET A 247 -10.37 -34.62 41.74
N PRO A 248 -11.28 -33.97 42.50
CA PRO A 248 -12.16 -34.70 43.39
C PRO A 248 -12.94 -35.70 42.54
N SER A 249 -12.68 -36.99 42.76
CA SER A 249 -13.35 -38.09 42.08
C SER A 249 -14.80 -38.19 42.58
N GLY A 250 -15.59 -37.20 42.21
CA GLY A 250 -17.02 -37.12 42.43
C GLY A 250 -17.73 -37.46 41.13
N THR A 251 -17.93 -38.75 40.91
CA THR A 251 -18.85 -39.30 39.91
C THR A 251 -20.26 -38.74 40.13
N GLY A 252 -20.80 -38.10 39.10
CA GLY A 252 -22.17 -37.59 39.10
C GLY A 252 -22.55 -37.00 37.74
N TRP A 253 -22.31 -37.74 36.67
CA TRP A 253 -22.95 -37.56 35.37
C TRP A 253 -23.60 -38.89 34.98
#